data_AF-A0A933AHC1-F1
#
_entry.id   AF-A0A933AHC1-F1
#
_cell.length_a   1.000
_cell.length_b   1.000
_cell.length_c   1.000
_cell.angle_alpha   90.00
_cell.angle_beta   90.00
_cell.angle_gamma   90.00
#
_symmetry.space_group_name_H-M   'P 1'
#
loop_
_entity.id
_entity.type
_entity.pdbx_description
1 polymer ?
#
loop_
_entity_poly.entity_id
_entity_poly.type
_entity_poly.pdbx_seq_one_letter_code
_entity_poly.pdbx_strand_id
1 'polypeptide(L)'
;MKKTSIPEFKTDRDAAIFFDTHDSTDFISETVKTDISFPQPTHKILISLDEKDWRLLRRKASLSKIPYTHLLEKIIHTQLTT
;
A
#
# COMPACT_ATOMS: atom_id res chain seq x y z
N MET A 1 24.55 30.17 -8.34
CA MET A 1 23.69 29.28 -9.15
C MET A 1 22.36 29.98 -9.36
N LYS A 2 21.87 30.04 -10.60
CA LYS A 2 20.58 30.68 -10.93
C LYS A 2 19.48 29.81 -10.31
N LYS A 3 18.60 30.39 -9.48
CA LYS A 3 17.45 29.65 -8.93
C LYS A 3 16.47 29.41 -10.07
N THR A 4 16.29 28.16 -10.47
CA THR A 4 15.30 27.73 -11.46
C THR A 4 14.03 27.38 -10.71
N SER A 5 12.92 28.03 -11.05
CA SER A 5 11.63 27.78 -10.42
C SER A 5 10.67 27.02 -11.31
N ILE A 6 9.93 26.07 -10.72
CA ILE A 6 8.89 25.33 -11.43
C ILE A 6 7.71 26.28 -11.69
N PRO A 7 7.29 26.49 -12.95
CA PRO A 7 6.13 27.33 -13.26
C PRO A 7 4.83 26.75 -12.72
N GLU A 8 3.83 27.60 -12.49
CA GLU A 8 2.46 27.15 -12.25
C GLU A 8 1.79 26.73 -13.56
N PHE A 9 1.33 25.47 -13.64
CA PHE A 9 0.65 24.93 -14.82
C PHE A 9 -0.87 24.93 -14.62
N LYS A 10 -1.61 25.27 -15.67
CA LYS A 10 -3.09 25.23 -15.65
C LYS A 10 -3.64 23.82 -15.83
N THR A 11 -2.91 22.95 -16.51
CA THR A 11 -3.29 21.56 -16.77
C THR A 11 -2.07 20.64 -16.69
N ASP A 12 -2.31 19.35 -16.41
CA ASP A 12 -1.26 18.32 -16.40
C ASP A 12 -0.57 18.17 -17.77
N ARG A 13 -1.30 18.44 -18.85
CA ARG A 13 -0.76 18.40 -20.22
C ARG A 13 0.29 19.49 -20.44
N ASP A 14 0.05 20.69 -19.90
CA ASP A 14 1.01 21.80 -20.02
C ASP A 14 2.27 21.51 -19.22
N ALA A 15 2.13 20.89 -18.05
CA ALA A 15 3.27 20.43 -17.24
C ALA A 15 4.08 19.35 -17.98
N ALA A 16 3.42 18.38 -18.61
CA ALA A 16 4.10 17.34 -19.39
C ALA A 16 4.92 17.93 -20.55
N ILE A 17 4.35 18.86 -21.31
CA ILE A 17 5.05 19.55 -22.41
C ILE A 17 6.28 20.33 -21.90
N PHE A 18 6.19 20.93 -20.71
CA PHE A 18 7.33 21.61 -20.10
C PHE A 18 8.46 20.64 -19.76
N PHE A 19 8.15 19.51 -19.10
CA PHE A 19 9.15 18.51 -18.71
C PHE A 19 9.66 17.63 -19.86
N ASP A 20 9.00 17.63 -21.02
CA ASP A 20 9.57 17.06 -22.26
C ASP A 20 10.80 17.84 -22.74
N THR A 21 10.92 19.11 -22.36
CA THR A 21 11.97 20.03 -22.84
C THR A 21 12.93 20.50 -21.75
N HIS A 22 12.62 20.24 -20.47
CA HIS A 22 13.41 20.67 -19.31
C HIS A 22 13.71 19.48 -18.40
N ASP A 23 14.96 19.36 -17.95
CA ASP A 23 15.35 18.29 -17.04
C ASP A 23 14.76 18.55 -15.65
N SER A 24 13.98 17.59 -15.15
CA SER A 24 13.40 17.64 -13.79
C SER A 24 14.46 17.78 -12.68
N THR A 25 15.70 17.34 -12.92
CA THR A 25 16.79 17.44 -11.94
C THR A 25 17.24 18.87 -11.69
N ASP A 26 17.01 19.78 -12.65
CA ASP A 26 17.30 21.22 -12.51
C ASP A 26 16.41 21.92 -11.48
N PHE A 27 15.33 21.24 -11.03
CA PHE A 27 14.33 21.77 -10.11
C PHE A 27 14.30 21.03 -8.76
N ILE A 28 15.29 20.18 -8.46
CA ILE A 28 15.33 19.39 -7.20
C ILE A 28 15.13 20.28 -5.96
N SER A 29 15.66 21.51 -5.96
CA SER A 29 15.51 22.47 -4.85
C SER A 29 14.08 22.91 -4.57
N GLU A 30 13.17 22.73 -5.52
CA GLU A 30 11.74 23.05 -5.39
C GLU A 30 10.86 21.81 -5.25
N THR A 31 11.46 20.62 -5.27
CA THR A 31 10.76 19.36 -5.02
C THR A 31 10.87 18.94 -3.56
N VAL A 32 9.82 18.32 -3.03
CA VAL A 32 9.84 17.69 -1.71
C VAL A 32 10.03 16.20 -1.90
N LYS A 33 11.02 15.61 -1.22
CA LYS A 33 11.17 14.16 -1.19
C LYS A 33 9.90 13.54 -0.63
N THR A 34 9.30 12.63 -1.39
CA THR A 34 8.16 11.83 -0.96
C THR A 34 8.61 10.38 -0.91
N ASP A 35 8.38 9.73 0.23
CA ASP A 35 8.57 8.30 0.37
C ASP A 35 7.42 7.58 -0.34
N ILE A 36 7.71 7.03 -1.52
CA ILE A 36 6.75 6.22 -2.26
C ILE A 36 6.85 4.79 -1.71
N SER A 37 5.82 4.36 -0.99
CA SER A 37 5.67 2.95 -0.60
C SER A 37 4.88 2.21 -1.68
N PHE A 38 5.51 1.24 -2.32
CA PHE A 38 4.81 0.32 -3.21
C PHE A 38 4.08 -0.75 -2.37
N PRO A 39 2.80 -1.04 -2.63
CA PRO A 39 2.11 -2.12 -1.94
C PRO A 39 2.79 -3.46 -2.23
N GLN A 40 3.03 -4.25 -1.19
CA GLN A 40 3.58 -5.59 -1.35
C GLN A 40 2.56 -6.53 -2.04
N PRO A 41 3.01 -7.47 -2.87
CA PRO A 41 2.12 -8.42 -3.53
C PRO A 41 1.40 -9.29 -2.49
N THR A 42 0.08 -9.37 -2.61
CA THR A 42 -0.75 -10.23 -1.75
C THR A 42 -1.15 -11.50 -2.51
N HIS A 43 -1.07 -12.64 -1.83
CA HIS A 43 -1.46 -13.95 -2.38
C HIS A 43 -2.73 -14.43 -1.67
N LYS A 44 -3.70 -14.93 -2.46
CA LYS A 44 -4.90 -15.55 -1.91
C LYS A 44 -4.67 -17.06 -1.79
N ILE A 45 -4.92 -17.59 -0.60
CA ILE A 45 -4.90 -19.03 -0.33
C ILE A 45 -6.30 -19.51 0.03
N LEU A 46 -6.65 -20.71 -0.42
CA LEU A 46 -7.87 -21.40 -0.01
C LEU A 46 -7.52 -22.38 1.11
N ILE A 47 -8.22 -22.32 2.24
CA ILE A 47 -8.04 -23.24 3.37
C ILE A 47 -9.33 -24.01 3.57
N SER A 48 -9.25 -25.34 3.51
CA SER A 48 -10.35 -26.23 3.87
C SER A 48 -10.23 -26.61 5.34
N LEU A 49 -11.29 -26.36 6.10
CA LEU A 49 -11.41 -26.76 7.51
C LEU A 49 -12.49 -27.83 7.62
N ASP A 50 -12.32 -28.75 8.57
CA ASP A 50 -13.41 -29.63 8.96
C ASP A 50 -14.50 -28.84 9.73
N GLU A 51 -15.67 -29.43 9.90
CA GLU A 51 -16.80 -28.77 10.58
C GLU A 51 -16.50 -28.45 12.06
N LYS A 52 -15.62 -29.22 12.69
CA LYS A 52 -15.25 -28.99 14.10
C LYS A 52 -14.42 -27.72 14.23
N ASP A 53 -13.41 -27.58 13.38
CA ASP A 53 -12.48 -26.45 13.37
C ASP A 53 -13.15 -25.19 12.83
N TRP A 54 -14.03 -25.31 11.84
CA TRP A 54 -14.84 -24.20 11.35
C TRP A 54 -15.70 -23.59 12.46
N ARG A 55 -16.45 -24.41 13.21
CA ARG A 55 -17.26 -23.94 14.34
C ARG A 55 -16.40 -23.30 15.42
N LEU A 56 -15.22 -23.86 15.70
CA LEU A 56 -14.30 -23.31 16.67
C LEU A 56 -13.79 -21.92 16.25
N LEU A 57 -13.36 -21.77 14.99
CA LEU A 57 -12.92 -20.50 14.43
C LEU A 57 -14.04 -19.45 14.51
N ARG A 58 -15.26 -19.80 14.07
CA ARG A 58 -16.41 -18.89 14.10
C ARG A 58 -16.77 -18.45 15.53
N ARG A 59 -16.72 -19.37 16.49
CA ARG A 59 -16.98 -19.07 17.90
C ARG A 59 -15.92 -18.13 18.47
N LYS A 60 -14.63 -18.41 18.23
CA LYS A 60 -13.54 -17.54 18.68
C LYS A 60 -13.62 -16.15 18.06
N ALA A 61 -13.89 -16.06 16.75
CA ALA A 61 -14.06 -14.81 16.03
C ALA A 61 -15.21 -13.97 16.61
N SER A 62 -16.34 -14.61 16.90
CA SER A 62 -17.51 -13.97 17.55
C SER A 62 -17.18 -13.42 18.94
N LEU A 63 -16.51 -14.22 19.78
CA LEU A 63 -16.08 -13.78 21.12
C LEU A 63 -15.11 -12.59 21.06
N SER A 64 -14.23 -12.58 20.06
CA SER A 64 -13.26 -11.50 19.82
C SER A 64 -13.82 -10.33 19.02
N LYS A 65 -15.10 -10.35 18.62
CA LYS A 65 -15.77 -9.32 17.81
C LYS A 65 -15.01 -8.96 16.52
N ILE A 66 -14.37 -9.93 15.89
CA ILE A 66 -13.66 -9.76 14.61
C ILE A 66 -14.16 -10.77 13.57
N PRO A 67 -14.05 -10.46 12.27
CA PRO A 67 -14.32 -11.44 11.22
C PRO A 67 -13.44 -12.69 11.38
N TYR A 68 -13.99 -13.86 11.03
CA TYR A 68 -13.25 -15.12 11.10
C TYR A 68 -12.02 -15.14 10.18
N THR A 69 -12.07 -14.42 9.05
CA THR A 69 -10.95 -14.23 8.12
C THR A 69 -9.79 -13.49 8.79
N HIS A 70 -10.06 -12.36 9.45
CA HIS A 70 -9.05 -11.61 10.20
C HIS A 70 -8.45 -12.43 11.35
N LEU A 71 -9.28 -13.21 12.06
CA LEU A 71 -8.77 -14.10 13.11
C LEU A 71 -7.83 -15.15 12.53
N LEU A 72 -8.19 -15.75 11.39
CA LEU A 72 -7.38 -16.76 10.70
C LEU A 72 -6.05 -16.17 10.21
N GLU A 73 -6.08 -14.98 9.60
CA GLU A 73 -4.87 -14.24 9.19
C GLU A 73 -3.94 -13.98 10.38
N LYS A 74 -4.48 -13.53 11.51
CA LYS A 74 -3.69 -13.29 12.73
C LYS A 74 -3.03 -14.57 13.25
N ILE A 75 -3.76 -15.69 13.26
CA ILE A 75 -3.22 -16.99 13.68
C ILE A 75 -2.08 -17.40 12.76
N ILE A 76 -2.28 -17.35 11.44
CA ILE A 76 -1.27 -17.71 10.45
C ILE A 76 -0.03 -16.82 10.61
N HIS A 77 -0.22 -15.50 10.71
CA HIS A 77 0.89 -14.57 10.89
C HIS A 77 1.70 -14.85 12.15
N THR A 78 1.03 -15.13 13.28
CA THR A 78 1.68 -15.48 14.54
C THR A 78 2.51 -16.76 14.41
N GLN A 79 1.99 -17.79 13.74
CA GLN A 79 2.70 -19.07 13.56
C GLN A 79 3.86 -18.98 12.56
N LEU A 80 3.79 -18.09 11.56
CA LEU A 80 4.86 -17.89 10.58
C LEU A 80 6.00 -16.98 11.09
N THR A 81 5.75 -16.22 12.16
CA THR A 81 6.73 -15.28 12.75
C THR A 81 7.37 -15.81 14.03
N THR A 82 6.95 -16.99 14.50
CA THR A 82 7.57 -17.74 15.61
C THR A 82 8.61 -18.70 15.05
#